data_AF-A6QUM9-F1
#
_entry.id   AF-A6QUM9-F1
#
_cell.length_a   1.000
_cell.length_b   1.000
_cell.length_c   1.000
_cell.angle_alpha   90.00
_cell.angle_beta   90.00
_cell.angle_gamma   90.00
#
_symmetry.space_group_name_H-M   'P 1'
#
loop_
_entity.id
_entity.type
_entity.pdbx_description
1 polymer ?
#
loop_
_entity_poly.entity_id
_entity_poly.type
_entity_poly.pdbx_seq_one_letter_code
_entity_poly.pdbx_strand_id
1 'polypeptide(L)'
;MSTRAAGDALLPNGLEPAQEKCTQENGHTYAQEQECQHLHEEHSQPPLPTVVENLHKQVASFLSEPHDASSMLYRVQNQTRISLNVIQEALKRFSLNELSLSYNGGKDCLVMLILFLSCLHPLPTTENHGWPGFMRIHPVIDWHYAEIWAFIRHLGIEYCPLYDEGYTSLGGTNDTHPNPKLKIISNENSNDDPIQRPSSSSYTPNGGKARYSPAYELMDDDEERLGRDW
;
A
#
# COMPACT_ATOMS: atom_id res chain seq x y z
N MET A 1 1.02 -73.05 -44.29
CA MET A 1 2.29 -73.01 -43.52
C MET A 1 2.20 -71.76 -42.64
N SER A 2 1.67 -71.80 -41.42
CA SER A 2 2.28 -72.25 -40.14
C SER A 2 3.65 -71.57 -39.91
N THR A 3 3.92 -70.78 -38.85
CA THR A 3 3.51 -70.89 -37.43
C THR A 3 3.75 -69.61 -36.58
N ARG A 4 2.80 -69.36 -35.64
CA ARG A 4 2.89 -68.90 -34.20
C ARG A 4 3.45 -67.51 -33.84
N ALA A 5 2.73 -66.60 -33.15
CA ALA A 5 2.11 -66.56 -31.78
C ALA A 5 3.16 -66.28 -30.67
N ALA A 6 2.98 -65.53 -29.57
CA ALA A 6 1.91 -64.87 -28.79
C ALA A 6 2.59 -63.73 -27.95
N GLY A 7 1.99 -62.85 -27.14
CA GLY A 7 0.66 -62.69 -26.56
C GLY A 7 0.67 -61.52 -25.54
N ASP A 8 -0.53 -61.04 -25.19
CA ASP A 8 -0.86 -60.09 -24.13
C ASP A 8 -0.40 -60.53 -22.72
N ALA A 9 -0.22 -59.58 -21.78
CA ALA A 9 -1.08 -59.41 -20.60
C ALA A 9 -0.41 -58.77 -19.35
N LEU A 10 -1.22 -57.94 -18.67
CA LEU A 10 -1.39 -57.77 -17.21
C LEU A 10 -0.40 -56.94 -16.36
N LEU A 11 -0.99 -55.88 -15.77
CA LEU A 11 -0.61 -55.20 -14.53
C LEU A 11 -0.59 -56.15 -13.31
N PRO A 12 0.18 -55.81 -12.26
CA PRO A 12 -0.23 -56.16 -10.91
C PRO A 12 -0.33 -54.94 -9.97
N ASN A 13 -1.18 -55.18 -8.97
CA ASN A 13 -1.72 -54.30 -7.94
C ASN A 13 -0.71 -53.69 -6.95
N GLY A 14 -1.06 -52.50 -6.46
CA GLY A 14 -1.31 -52.20 -5.03
C GLY A 14 -0.18 -52.37 -4.01
N LEU A 15 0.25 -51.24 -3.42
CA LEU A 15 0.84 -51.15 -2.08
C LEU A 15 0.46 -49.80 -1.45
N GLU A 16 -0.10 -49.90 -0.24
CA GLU A 16 -0.62 -48.83 0.63
C GLU A 16 0.46 -47.88 1.21
N PRO A 17 0.06 -46.73 1.78
CA PRO A 17 0.96 -45.75 2.38
C PRO A 17 1.54 -46.23 3.72
N ALA A 18 2.84 -45.99 3.93
CA ALA A 18 3.52 -46.30 5.17
C ALA A 18 3.03 -45.42 6.32
N GLN A 19 2.53 -46.08 7.38
CA GLN A 19 2.25 -45.49 8.68
C GLN A 19 3.57 -45.26 9.43
N GLU A 20 3.94 -44.00 9.69
CA GLU A 20 4.93 -43.68 10.71
C GLU A 20 4.26 -43.57 12.08
N LYS A 21 4.68 -44.46 12.98
CA LYS A 21 4.24 -44.54 14.37
C LYS A 21 4.90 -43.44 15.21
N CYS A 22 4.06 -42.85 16.06
CA CYS A 22 4.37 -41.94 17.14
C CYS A 22 5.40 -42.52 18.14
N THR A 23 6.40 -41.71 18.48
CA THR A 23 7.16 -41.80 19.75
C THR A 23 6.85 -40.55 20.56
N GLN A 24 6.28 -40.76 21.75
CA GLN A 24 5.98 -39.72 22.74
C GLN A 24 7.23 -39.41 23.57
N GLU A 25 7.63 -38.15 23.65
CA GLU A 25 8.34 -37.60 24.81
C GLU A 25 7.79 -36.21 25.19
N ASN A 26 6.99 -36.21 26.25
CA ASN A 26 6.91 -35.23 27.34
C ASN A 26 6.74 -33.73 27.03
N GLY A 27 5.46 -33.34 26.93
CA GLY A 27 4.79 -32.30 27.73
C GLY A 27 5.52 -31.01 28.10
N HIS A 28 5.18 -29.91 27.44
CA HIS A 28 5.03 -28.55 28.00
C HIS A 28 4.51 -27.56 26.92
N THR A 29 3.33 -27.79 26.32
CA THR A 29 2.72 -26.77 25.44
C THR A 29 1.20 -26.95 25.32
N TYR A 30 0.44 -26.64 26.38
CA TYR A 30 -1.04 -26.63 26.32
C TYR A 30 -1.65 -25.32 26.86
N ALA A 31 -0.90 -24.22 26.82
CA ALA A 31 -1.39 -22.91 27.27
C ALA A 31 -1.28 -21.79 26.21
N GLN A 32 -0.83 -22.08 24.99
CA GLN A 32 -0.66 -21.08 23.92
C GLN A 32 -1.64 -21.22 22.74
N GLU A 33 -2.41 -22.31 22.65
CA GLU A 33 -3.31 -22.54 21.51
C GLU A 33 -4.68 -21.83 21.64
N GLN A 34 -5.04 -21.34 22.83
CA GLN A 34 -6.33 -20.65 23.04
C GLN A 34 -6.30 -19.15 22.74
N GLU A 35 -5.12 -18.53 22.61
CA GLU A 35 -4.99 -17.09 22.33
C GLU A 35 -4.92 -16.78 20.82
N CYS A 36 -4.71 -17.79 19.97
CA CYS A 36 -4.68 -17.64 18.50
C CYS A 36 -6.05 -17.75 17.80
N GLN A 37 -7.14 -18.00 18.53
CA GLN A 37 -8.45 -18.30 17.92
C GLN A 37 -9.41 -17.10 17.81
N HIS A 38 -8.91 -15.86 17.87
CA HIS A 38 -9.78 -14.67 17.86
C HIS A 38 -9.45 -13.58 16.82
N LEU A 39 -8.70 -13.87 15.77
CA LEU A 39 -8.34 -12.86 14.74
C LEU A 39 -8.51 -13.31 13.28
N HIS A 40 -9.39 -14.26 12.99
CA HIS A 40 -9.78 -14.56 11.61
C HIS A 40 -11.21 -14.05 11.35
N GLU A 41 -11.38 -12.73 11.27
CA GLU A 41 -12.43 -12.20 10.41
C GLU A 41 -11.95 -12.39 8.96
N GLU A 42 -12.52 -13.38 8.28
CA GLU A 42 -12.32 -13.62 6.85
C GLU A 42 -12.99 -12.48 6.06
N HIS A 43 -12.34 -11.32 5.99
CA HIS A 43 -12.78 -10.23 5.11
C HIS A 43 -12.50 -10.63 3.67
N SER A 44 -13.50 -11.22 2.99
CA SER A 44 -13.40 -11.53 1.57
C SER A 44 -13.27 -10.22 0.78
N GLN A 45 -12.12 -9.99 0.17
CA GLN A 45 -11.89 -8.82 -0.67
C GLN A 45 -12.81 -8.84 -1.91
N PRO A 46 -13.35 -7.69 -2.35
CA PRO A 46 -14.22 -7.63 -3.52
C PRO A 46 -13.47 -8.00 -4.81
N PRO A 47 -14.17 -8.53 -5.84
CA PRO A 47 -13.57 -8.79 -7.14
C PRO A 47 -12.99 -7.52 -7.78
N LEU A 48 -11.91 -7.67 -8.54
CA LEU A 48 -11.23 -6.55 -9.22
C LEU A 48 -12.17 -5.66 -10.07
N PRO A 49 -13.13 -6.20 -10.85
CA PRO A 49 -14.07 -5.35 -11.60
C PRO A 49 -14.90 -4.43 -10.71
N THR A 50 -15.29 -4.91 -9.51
CA THR A 50 -16.02 -4.12 -8.52
C THR A 50 -15.14 -3.01 -7.95
N VAL A 51 -13.87 -3.31 -7.64
CA VAL A 51 -12.89 -2.30 -7.21
C VAL A 51 -12.70 -1.24 -8.28
N VAL A 52 -12.48 -1.65 -9.53
CA VAL A 52 -12.31 -0.77 -10.70
C VAL A 52 -13.52 0.15 -10.91
N GLU A 53 -14.74 -0.40 -10.86
CA GLU A 53 -15.97 0.38 -10.99
C GLU A 53 -16.14 1.38 -9.85
N ASN A 54 -15.87 0.97 -8.60
CA ASN A 54 -15.98 1.84 -7.44
C ASN A 54 -14.97 2.99 -7.50
N LEU A 55 -13.71 2.68 -7.82
CA LEU A 55 -12.67 3.70 -7.99
C LEU A 55 -12.99 4.65 -9.15
N HIS A 56 -13.49 4.13 -10.27
CA HIS A 56 -13.94 4.98 -11.38
C HIS A 56 -15.03 5.96 -10.94
N LYS A 57 -16.07 5.48 -10.26
CA LYS A 57 -17.16 6.32 -9.75
C LYS A 57 -16.64 7.35 -8.74
N GLN A 58 -15.75 6.95 -7.84
CA GLN A 58 -15.19 7.83 -6.82
C GLN A 58 -14.34 8.94 -7.43
N VAL A 59 -13.43 8.60 -8.35
CA VAL A 59 -12.60 9.58 -9.08
C VAL A 59 -13.47 10.49 -9.94
N ALA A 60 -14.48 9.95 -10.64
CA ALA A 60 -15.41 10.75 -11.45
C ALA A 60 -16.22 11.72 -10.58
N SER A 61 -16.70 11.26 -9.42
CA SER A 61 -17.39 12.10 -8.44
C SER A 61 -16.48 13.25 -8.00
N PHE A 62 -15.26 12.94 -7.55
CA PHE A 62 -14.27 13.94 -7.17
C PHE A 62 -14.02 14.98 -8.27
N LEU A 63 -13.83 14.54 -9.51
CA LEU A 63 -13.60 15.44 -10.65
C LEU A 63 -14.80 16.32 -11.02
N SER A 64 -16.00 15.97 -10.57
CA SER A 64 -17.23 16.73 -10.81
C SER A 64 -17.55 17.75 -9.71
N GLU A 65 -16.86 17.67 -8.57
CA GLU A 65 -17.06 18.59 -7.46
C GLU A 65 -16.65 20.02 -7.84
N PRO A 66 -17.44 21.04 -7.48
CA PRO A 66 -17.06 22.43 -7.70
C PRO A 66 -16.03 22.87 -6.64
N HIS A 67 -14.90 23.39 -7.10
CA HIS A 67 -13.85 23.95 -6.24
C HIS A 67 -13.40 25.31 -6.77
N ASP A 68 -13.00 26.19 -5.85
CA ASP A 68 -12.42 27.48 -6.22
C ASP A 68 -11.09 27.29 -6.97
N ALA A 69 -10.83 28.11 -7.99
CA ALA A 69 -9.65 27.98 -8.84
C ALA A 69 -8.31 28.14 -8.10
N SER A 70 -8.31 28.80 -6.93
CA SER A 70 -7.13 28.95 -6.07
C SER A 70 -6.94 27.79 -5.09
N SER A 71 -7.92 26.89 -4.97
CA SER A 71 -7.89 25.80 -4.00
C SER A 71 -6.92 24.67 -4.39
N MET A 72 -6.41 23.97 -3.37
CA MET A 72 -5.61 22.75 -3.57
C MET A 72 -6.39 21.69 -4.33
N LEU A 73 -7.67 21.48 -4.00
CA LEU A 73 -8.49 20.45 -4.64
C LEU A 73 -8.72 20.75 -6.13
N TYR A 74 -8.89 22.01 -6.53
CA TYR A 74 -8.97 22.37 -7.95
C TYR A 74 -7.66 22.02 -8.70
N ARG A 75 -6.50 22.28 -8.09
CA ARG A 75 -5.20 21.87 -8.66
C ARG A 75 -5.10 20.34 -8.78
N VAL A 76 -5.45 19.62 -7.73
CA VAL A 76 -5.46 18.15 -7.71
C VAL A 76 -6.40 17.60 -8.78
N GLN A 77 -7.58 18.18 -8.99
CA GLN A 77 -8.48 17.79 -10.07
C GLN A 77 -7.82 17.96 -11.45
N ASN A 78 -7.09 19.06 -11.67
CA ASN A 78 -6.38 19.28 -12.94
C ASN A 78 -5.27 18.25 -13.16
N GLN A 79 -4.45 17.99 -12.14
CA GLN A 79 -3.40 16.98 -12.20
C GLN A 79 -3.98 15.57 -12.41
N THR A 80 -5.10 15.26 -11.74
CA THR A 80 -5.86 14.02 -11.96
C THR A 80 -6.29 13.88 -13.41
N ARG A 81 -6.87 14.92 -14.03
CA ARG A 81 -7.27 14.86 -15.45
C ARG A 81 -6.08 14.63 -16.39
N ILE A 82 -4.95 15.29 -16.13
CA ILE A 82 -3.71 15.10 -16.92
C ILE A 82 -3.22 13.65 -16.80
N SER A 83 -3.12 13.12 -15.58
CA SER A 83 -2.70 11.73 -15.34
C SER A 83 -3.64 10.71 -15.99
N LEU A 84 -4.96 10.91 -15.89
CA LEU A 84 -5.94 10.05 -16.54
C LEU A 84 -5.76 10.06 -18.06
N ASN A 85 -5.50 11.21 -18.67
CA ASN A 85 -5.22 11.29 -20.11
C ASN A 85 -3.97 10.50 -20.50
N VAL A 86 -2.89 10.58 -19.71
CA VAL A 86 -1.66 9.81 -19.94
C VAL A 86 -1.93 8.30 -19.87
N ILE A 87 -2.69 7.86 -18.86
CA ILE A 87 -3.06 6.45 -18.68
C ILE A 87 -3.96 5.97 -19.81
N GLN A 88 -4.97 6.74 -20.18
CA GLN A 88 -5.86 6.40 -21.29
C GLN A 88 -5.10 6.31 -22.61
N GLU A 89 -4.11 7.17 -22.84
CA GLU A 89 -3.26 7.09 -24.02
C GLU A 89 -2.36 5.85 -24.00
N ALA A 90 -1.86 5.44 -22.82
CA ALA A 90 -1.15 4.18 -22.66
C ALA A 90 -2.04 2.98 -23.01
N LEU A 91 -3.27 2.94 -22.47
CA LEU A 91 -4.23 1.86 -22.70
C LEU A 91 -4.72 1.77 -24.16
N LYS A 92 -4.62 2.86 -24.94
CA LYS A 92 -4.87 2.84 -26.39
C LYS A 92 -3.70 2.26 -27.19
N ARG A 93 -2.47 2.35 -26.66
CA ARG A 93 -1.24 1.96 -27.37
C ARG A 93 -0.79 0.55 -27.00
N PHE A 94 -1.07 0.11 -25.78
CA PHE A 94 -0.65 -1.18 -25.24
C PHE A 94 -1.85 -1.95 -24.72
N SER A 95 -1.88 -3.24 -25.03
CA SER A 95 -2.81 -4.14 -24.38
C SER A 95 -2.49 -4.26 -22.89
N LEU A 96 -3.47 -4.63 -22.08
CA LEU A 96 -3.28 -4.73 -20.62
C LEU A 96 -2.18 -5.73 -20.24
N ASN A 97 -1.97 -6.79 -21.04
CA ASN A 97 -0.94 -7.81 -20.80
C ASN A 97 0.50 -7.32 -21.11
N GLU A 98 0.63 -6.20 -21.81
CA GLU A 98 1.91 -5.55 -22.12
C GLU A 98 2.28 -4.48 -21.08
N LEU A 99 1.36 -4.19 -20.16
CA LEU A 99 1.54 -3.20 -19.11
C LEU A 99 1.88 -3.88 -17.79
N SER A 100 2.84 -3.30 -17.08
CA SER A 100 3.20 -3.68 -15.72
C SER A 100 3.26 -2.42 -14.85
N LEU A 101 2.78 -2.53 -13.62
CA LEU A 101 2.84 -1.47 -12.63
C LEU A 101 3.93 -1.80 -11.60
N SER A 102 4.86 -0.88 -11.42
CA SER A 102 5.80 -0.94 -10.30
C SER A 102 5.13 -0.38 -9.05
N TYR A 103 4.84 -1.24 -8.08
CA TYR A 103 4.17 -0.89 -6.83
C TYR A 103 5.05 -1.30 -5.63
N ASN A 104 5.47 -0.32 -4.84
CA ASN A 104 6.33 -0.52 -3.68
C ASN A 104 5.62 -0.26 -2.33
N GLY A 105 4.31 0.00 -2.35
CA GLY A 105 3.53 0.32 -1.14
C GLY A 105 3.62 1.78 -0.69
N GLY A 106 4.37 2.64 -1.39
CA GLY A 106 4.45 4.06 -1.09
C GLY A 106 3.28 4.88 -1.62
N LYS A 107 3.15 6.12 -1.12
CA LYS A 107 2.07 7.06 -1.48
C LYS A 107 1.95 7.34 -2.99
N ASP A 108 3.08 7.48 -3.68
CA ASP A 108 3.09 7.92 -5.10
C ASP A 108 2.62 6.80 -6.04
N CYS A 109 3.13 5.59 -5.82
CA CYS A 109 2.70 4.41 -6.59
C CYS A 109 1.26 3.99 -6.25
N LEU A 110 0.77 4.32 -5.05
CA LEU A 110 -0.63 4.13 -4.65
C LEU A 110 -1.55 5.04 -5.46
N VAL A 111 -1.25 6.34 -5.56
CA VAL A 111 -2.03 7.27 -6.42
C VAL A 111 -2.02 6.78 -7.86
N MET A 112 -0.85 6.39 -8.40
CA MET A 112 -0.74 5.85 -9.75
C MET A 112 -1.61 4.59 -9.95
N LEU A 113 -1.61 3.65 -9.01
CA LEU A 113 -2.43 2.44 -9.06
C LEU A 113 -3.92 2.78 -9.07
N ILE A 114 -4.37 3.69 -8.20
CA ILE A 114 -5.77 4.10 -8.10
C ILE A 114 -6.26 4.73 -9.42
N LEU A 115 -5.46 5.65 -9.97
CA LEU A 115 -5.77 6.29 -11.25
C LEU A 115 -5.77 5.26 -12.39
N PHE A 116 -4.81 4.35 -12.42
CA PHE A 116 -4.74 3.29 -13.42
C PHE A 116 -6.00 2.41 -13.39
N LEU A 117 -6.36 1.89 -12.21
CA LEU A 117 -7.55 1.07 -12.02
C LEU A 117 -8.83 1.83 -12.38
N SER A 118 -8.92 3.14 -12.09
CA SER A 118 -10.09 3.95 -12.46
C SER A 118 -10.28 4.10 -13.97
N CYS A 119 -9.19 4.05 -14.76
CA CYS A 119 -9.23 4.06 -16.22
C CYS A 119 -9.60 2.70 -16.83
N LEU A 120 -9.56 1.63 -16.05
CA LEU A 120 -9.96 0.30 -16.52
C LEU A 120 -11.48 0.12 -16.54
N HIS A 121 -12.30 1.14 -16.29
CA HIS A 121 -13.77 1.01 -16.35
C HIS A 121 -14.36 1.62 -17.63
N PRO A 122 -15.24 0.90 -18.37
CA PRO A 122 -15.43 -0.55 -18.30
C PRO A 122 -14.17 -1.28 -18.81
N LEU A 123 -13.87 -2.46 -18.25
CA LEU A 123 -12.66 -3.22 -18.58
C LEU A 123 -12.56 -3.44 -20.10
N PRO A 124 -11.53 -2.89 -20.78
CA PRO A 124 -11.45 -2.98 -22.23
C PRO A 124 -11.23 -4.44 -22.67
N THR A 125 -11.79 -4.77 -23.83
CA THR A 125 -11.50 -6.03 -24.55
C THR A 125 -10.12 -5.95 -25.19
N THR A 126 -9.36 -7.03 -25.09
CA THR A 126 -7.98 -7.14 -25.57
C THR A 126 -7.88 -6.96 -27.08
N GLU A 127 -7.20 -5.91 -27.55
CA GLU A 127 -6.69 -5.81 -28.92
C GLU A 127 -5.15 -5.85 -28.89
N ASN A 128 -4.56 -6.66 -29.77
CA ASN A 128 -3.11 -6.83 -29.83
C ASN A 128 -2.52 -5.72 -30.70
N HIS A 129 -1.61 -4.92 -30.13
CA HIS A 129 -0.79 -3.98 -30.87
C HIS A 129 0.67 -4.44 -30.84
N GLY A 130 1.48 -4.02 -31.82
CA GLY A 130 2.86 -4.49 -31.94
C GLY A 130 3.77 -4.01 -30.80
N TRP A 131 4.74 -4.84 -30.44
CA TRP A 131 5.70 -4.62 -29.36
C TRP A 131 6.65 -3.44 -29.60
N PRO A 132 6.81 -2.49 -28.66
CA PRO A 132 8.03 -1.71 -28.51
C PRO A 132 9.00 -2.38 -27.53
N GLY A 133 10.29 -2.08 -27.66
CA GLY A 133 11.23 -2.30 -26.57
C GLY A 133 10.84 -1.39 -25.40
N PHE A 134 10.48 -2.00 -24.26
CA PHE A 134 10.20 -1.40 -22.95
C PHE A 134 10.00 0.13 -22.88
N MET A 135 8.79 0.58 -22.52
CA MET A 135 8.47 2.00 -22.33
C MET A 135 8.10 2.32 -20.88
N ARG A 136 8.61 3.43 -20.34
CA ARG A 136 8.22 3.95 -19.02
C ARG A 136 7.13 5.00 -19.16
N ILE A 137 6.09 4.88 -18.35
CA ILE A 137 4.95 5.81 -18.32
C ILE A 137 4.85 6.32 -16.88
N HIS A 138 4.88 7.64 -16.68
CA HIS A 138 4.85 8.28 -15.36
C HIS A 138 3.66 9.24 -15.27
N PRO A 139 2.43 8.74 -15.01
CA PRO A 139 1.23 9.56 -15.02
C PRO A 139 1.22 10.66 -13.96
N VAL A 140 1.94 10.47 -12.85
CA VAL A 140 1.94 11.36 -11.68
C VAL A 140 3.23 12.19 -11.55
N ILE A 141 4.01 12.32 -12.63
CA ILE A 141 5.34 12.93 -12.59
C ILE A 141 5.35 14.41 -12.17
N ASP A 142 4.30 15.16 -12.51
CA ASP A 142 4.20 16.59 -12.22
C ASP A 142 3.42 16.88 -10.93
N TRP A 143 3.04 15.85 -10.17
CA TRP A 143 2.32 16.03 -8.91
C TRP A 143 3.25 16.51 -7.81
N HIS A 144 2.78 17.52 -7.06
CA HIS A 144 3.44 17.95 -5.84
C HIS A 144 3.06 17.07 -4.64
N TYR A 145 3.94 17.02 -3.64
CA TYR A 145 3.77 16.29 -2.39
C TYR A 145 2.41 16.57 -1.73
N ALA A 146 2.05 17.84 -1.60
CA ALA A 146 0.78 18.25 -1.02
C ALA A 146 -0.42 17.82 -1.87
N GLU A 147 -0.28 17.74 -3.20
CA GLU A 147 -1.32 17.28 -4.12
C GLU A 147 -1.56 15.77 -3.98
N ILE A 148 -0.50 14.98 -3.83
CA ILE A 148 -0.58 13.53 -3.56
C ILE A 148 -1.39 13.28 -2.29
N TRP A 149 -1.07 13.98 -1.20
CA TRP A 149 -1.80 13.82 0.05
C TRP A 149 -3.22 14.35 -0.01
N ALA A 150 -3.44 15.51 -0.64
CA ALA A 150 -4.78 16.05 -0.82
C ALA A 150 -5.69 15.06 -1.57
N PHE A 151 -5.19 14.39 -2.61
CA PHE A 151 -5.93 13.35 -3.32
C PHE A 151 -6.23 12.13 -2.44
N ILE A 152 -5.20 11.55 -1.79
CA ILE A 152 -5.35 10.36 -0.92
C ILE A 152 -6.38 10.64 0.18
N ARG A 153 -6.26 11.79 0.85
CA ARG A 153 -7.10 12.17 1.99
C ARG A 153 -8.51 12.54 1.56
N HIS A 154 -8.68 13.23 0.43
CA HIS A 154 -10.02 13.60 -0.08
C HIS A 154 -10.83 12.37 -0.47
N LEU A 155 -10.19 11.38 -1.10
CA LEU A 155 -10.84 10.13 -1.49
C LEU A 155 -10.94 9.12 -0.32
N GLY A 156 -10.39 9.42 0.85
CA GLY A 156 -10.41 8.49 1.99
C GLY A 156 -9.68 7.17 1.70
N ILE A 157 -8.61 7.22 0.91
CA ILE A 157 -7.85 6.03 0.51
C ILE A 157 -6.98 5.60 1.68
N GLU A 158 -6.99 4.29 2.00
CA GLU A 158 -6.08 3.72 2.98
C GLU A 158 -4.63 3.77 2.48
N TYR A 159 -3.70 4.14 3.37
CA TYR A 159 -2.28 4.25 3.06
C TYR A 159 -1.44 3.63 4.17
N CYS A 160 -0.13 3.49 3.92
CA CYS A 160 0.80 2.89 4.89
C CYS A 160 0.79 3.68 6.22
N PRO A 161 0.52 3.03 7.38
CA PRO A 161 0.42 3.72 8.68
C PRO A 161 1.69 4.46 9.12
N LEU A 162 2.86 4.11 8.57
CA LEU A 162 4.10 4.84 8.84
C LEU A 162 3.97 6.33 8.47
N TYR A 163 3.15 6.67 7.49
CA TYR A 163 2.89 8.07 7.15
C TYR A 163 2.19 8.82 8.30
N ASP A 164 1.37 8.16 9.12
CA ASP A 164 0.78 8.78 10.32
C ASP A 164 1.82 8.97 11.44
N GLU A 165 2.92 8.21 11.41
CA GLU A 165 4.05 8.34 12.33
C GLU A 165 5.09 9.39 11.88
N GLY A 166 4.78 10.19 10.86
CA GLY A 166 5.60 11.31 10.39
C GLY A 166 6.71 10.93 9.42
N TYR A 167 6.72 9.71 8.89
CA TYR A 167 7.58 9.36 7.76
C TYR A 167 7.03 10.00 6.50
N THR A 168 7.82 10.72 5.72
CA THR A 168 7.37 11.42 4.50
C THR A 168 7.90 10.76 3.22
N SER A 169 8.98 9.98 3.34
CA SER A 169 9.58 9.19 2.26
C SER A 169 10.02 7.83 2.82
N LEU A 170 9.65 6.74 2.15
CA LEU A 170 9.96 5.37 2.59
C LEU A 170 11.12 4.78 1.78
N GLY A 171 12.06 4.14 2.47
CA GLY A 171 13.25 3.50 1.93
C GLY A 171 13.49 2.13 2.54
N GLY A 172 14.76 1.81 2.79
CA GLY A 172 15.13 0.65 3.59
C GLY A 172 14.90 0.91 5.09
N THR A 173 14.94 -0.16 5.89
CA THR A 173 14.70 -0.06 7.34
C THR A 173 15.80 0.69 8.10
N ASN A 174 16.97 0.88 7.49
CA ASN A 174 18.14 1.44 8.14
C ASN A 174 18.47 2.87 7.68
N ASP A 175 17.77 3.39 6.66
CA ASP A 175 18.04 4.68 6.03
C ASP A 175 16.81 5.59 6.01
N THR A 176 15.79 5.23 6.79
CA THR A 176 14.46 5.85 6.79
C THR A 176 14.06 6.20 8.22
N HIS A 177 13.85 7.49 8.45
CA HIS A 177 13.50 8.07 9.74
C HIS A 177 12.28 9.00 9.58
N PRO A 178 11.50 9.27 10.66
CA PRO A 178 10.46 10.28 10.62
C PRO A 178 11.04 11.66 10.26
N ASN A 179 10.29 12.45 9.51
CA ASN A 179 10.74 13.75 9.04
C ASN A 179 10.98 14.70 10.21
N PRO A 180 12.18 15.28 10.37
CA PRO A 180 12.48 16.17 11.49
C PRO A 180 11.58 17.42 11.53
N LYS A 181 11.03 17.86 10.40
CA LYS A 181 10.12 19.01 10.32
C LYS A 181 8.75 18.75 10.96
N LEU A 182 8.36 17.49 11.08
CA LEU A 182 7.09 17.08 11.67
C LEU A 182 7.22 16.78 13.17
N LYS A 183 8.39 17.00 13.78
CA LYS A 183 8.60 16.70 15.20
C LYS A 183 7.79 17.64 16.09
N ILE A 184 6.94 17.09 16.96
CA ILE A 184 6.13 17.85 17.91
C ILE A 184 6.99 18.20 19.13
N ILE A 185 7.27 19.49 19.31
CA ILE A 185 7.96 20.00 20.49
C ILE A 185 6.90 20.26 21.57
N SER A 186 6.85 19.43 22.61
CA SER A 186 6.02 19.71 23.79
C SER A 186 6.60 20.92 24.53
N ASN A 187 5.92 22.07 24.46
CA ASN A 187 6.27 23.22 25.29
C ASN A 187 5.88 22.94 26.74
N GLU A 188 6.78 22.37 27.53
CA GLU A 188 6.71 22.43 28.99
C GLU A 188 7.07 23.85 29.45
N ASN A 189 6.16 24.81 29.28
CA ASN A 189 6.27 26.14 29.91
C ASN A 189 4.88 26.72 30.12
N SER A 190 4.16 26.17 31.11
CA SER A 190 3.10 26.89 31.82
C SER A 190 3.51 26.90 33.29
N ASN A 191 4.41 27.81 33.64
CA ASN A 191 4.72 28.13 35.03
C ASN A 191 3.52 28.88 35.63
N ASP A 192 2.66 28.18 36.36
CA ASP A 192 1.82 28.75 37.42
C ASP A 192 1.29 27.60 38.30
N ASP A 193 2.01 27.26 39.38
CA ASP A 193 1.53 27.37 40.77
C ASP A 193 2.58 26.80 41.77
N PRO A 194 2.92 27.49 42.89
CA PRO A 194 3.94 27.05 43.83
C PRO A 194 3.32 26.36 45.06
N ILE A 195 3.23 25.03 45.09
CA ILE A 195 3.18 24.29 46.37
C ILE A 195 4.09 23.06 46.31
N GLN A 196 5.19 23.18 47.05
CA GLN A 196 6.24 22.20 47.22
C GLN A 196 5.77 21.06 48.14
N ARG A 197 5.90 19.80 47.68
CA ARG A 197 5.85 18.60 48.53
C ARG A 197 7.14 17.79 48.35
N PRO A 198 7.74 17.29 49.45
CA PRO A 198 9.06 16.70 49.39
C PRO A 198 9.04 15.29 48.82
N SER A 199 10.11 15.03 48.09
CA SER A 199 10.54 13.81 47.43
C SER A 199 10.42 12.53 48.26
N SER A 200 9.76 11.52 47.68
CA SER A 200 10.13 10.12 47.85
C SER A 200 10.42 9.51 46.47
N SER A 201 11.71 9.35 46.20
CA SER A 201 12.35 8.42 45.26
C SER A 201 11.46 7.67 44.25
N SER A 202 11.51 8.12 43.00
CA SER A 202 11.66 7.24 41.85
C SER A 202 12.22 8.04 40.68
N TYR A 203 13.31 7.55 40.09
CA TYR A 203 13.69 7.69 38.68
C TYR A 203 12.74 8.52 37.80
N THR A 204 13.27 9.46 37.02
CA THR A 204 12.63 9.91 35.77
C THR A 204 13.24 9.16 34.58
N PRO A 205 12.63 8.07 34.10
CA PRO A 205 13.04 7.39 32.88
C PRO A 205 12.45 8.15 31.68
N ASN A 206 13.03 9.29 31.30
CA ASN A 206 12.57 10.03 30.12
C ASN A 206 13.09 9.41 28.82
N GLY A 207 12.59 8.20 28.53
CA GLY A 207 12.58 7.55 27.21
C GLY A 207 11.26 7.83 26.48
N GLY A 208 10.80 9.08 26.47
CA GLY A 208 9.63 9.47 25.68
C GLY A 208 9.96 9.35 24.20
N LYS A 209 9.35 8.38 23.49
CA LYS A 209 9.44 8.29 22.02
C LYS A 209 8.99 9.63 21.46
N ALA A 210 9.86 10.30 20.69
CA ALA A 210 9.52 11.56 20.03
C ALA A 210 8.22 11.38 19.23
N ARG A 211 7.28 12.32 19.38
CA ARG A 211 6.02 12.33 18.63
C ARG A 211 6.18 13.19 17.38
N TYR A 212 5.54 12.76 16.31
CA TYR A 212 5.56 13.45 15.02
C TYR A 212 4.13 13.68 14.55
N SER A 213 3.93 14.78 13.84
CA SER A 213 2.75 15.03 13.04
C SER A 213 2.71 14.07 11.84
N PRO A 214 1.51 13.73 11.33
CA PRO A 214 1.37 12.93 10.12
C PRO A 214 2.00 13.56 8.88
N ALA A 215 2.40 12.72 7.93
CA ALA A 215 3.11 13.10 6.71
C ALA A 215 2.39 14.15 5.87
N TYR A 216 1.05 14.11 5.83
CA TYR A 216 0.22 15.05 5.07
C TYR A 216 0.18 16.47 5.66
N GLU A 217 0.83 16.72 6.81
CA GLU A 217 1.03 18.08 7.32
C GLU A 217 2.26 18.76 6.71
N LEU A 218 3.16 18.02 6.05
CA LEU A 218 4.27 18.59 5.29
C LEU A 218 3.74 19.19 3.97
N MET A 219 4.21 20.38 3.61
CA MET A 219 3.76 21.09 2.41
C MET A 219 4.85 21.30 1.36
N ASP A 220 6.11 21.27 1.77
CA ASP A 220 7.26 21.56 0.90
C ASP A 220 7.83 20.26 0.31
N ASP A 221 7.86 20.18 -1.02
CA ASP A 221 8.42 19.07 -1.79
C ASP A 221 9.90 18.82 -1.47
N ASP A 222 10.68 19.91 -1.31
CA ASP A 222 12.12 19.83 -1.08
C ASP A 222 12.45 19.21 0.29
N GLU A 223 11.47 19.23 1.20
CA GLU A 223 11.60 18.70 2.55
C GLU A 223 11.17 17.23 2.67
N GLU A 224 10.58 16.62 1.63
CA GLU A 224 10.03 15.25 1.67
C GLU A 224 11.08 14.24 2.16
N ARG A 225 12.34 14.40 1.75
CA ARG A 225 13.40 13.41 1.95
C ARG A 225 14.32 13.74 3.13
N LEU A 226 13.99 14.71 3.97
CA LEU A 226 14.81 15.08 5.13
C LEU A 226 14.98 13.96 6.17
N GLY A 227 14.09 12.96 6.16
CA GLY A 227 14.22 11.74 6.99
C GLY A 227 15.06 10.62 6.35
N ARG A 228 15.81 10.89 5.27
CA ARG A 228 16.62 9.88 4.58
C ARG A 228 18.11 10.10 4.84
N ASP A 229 18.83 9.00 5.08
CA ASP A 229 20.28 9.01 5.11
C ASP A 229 20.81 9.05 3.65
N TRP A 230 21.78 9.93 3.38
CA TRP A 230 22.35 10.17 2.05
C TRP A 230 23.64 9.40 1.80
#